data_AF-A0A442BEP3-F1
#
_entry.id   AF-A0A442BEP3-F1
#
_cell.length_a   1.000
_cell.length_b   1.000
_cell.length_c   1.000
_cell.angle_alpha   90.00
_cell.angle_beta   90.00
_cell.angle_gamma   90.00
#
_symmetry.space_group_name_H-M   'P 1'
#
loop_
_entity.id
_entity.type
_entity.pdbx_description
1 polymer ?
#
loop_
_entity_poly.entity_id
_entity_poly.type
_entity_poly.pdbx_seq_one_letter_code
_entity_poly.pdbx_strand_id
1 'polypeptide(L)' 'MAQNVVGAVEGSVRNESEHGAQLSFGDATGVPQCFELVVNGAARAALVRWRSARLVGVQFVA' A
#
# COMPACT_ATOMS: atom_id res chain seq x y z
N MET A 1 20.72 -7.79 14.31
CA MET A 1 19.35 -7.97 14.83
C MET A 1 18.45 -7.02 14.05
N ALA A 2 17.56 -7.54 13.20
CA ALA A 2 16.61 -6.69 12.47
C ALA A 2 15.40 -6.45 13.38
N GLN A 3 15.13 -5.19 13.72
CA GLN A 3 13.92 -4.83 14.44
C GLN A 3 12.75 -4.86 13.45
N ASN A 4 11.75 -5.71 13.69
CA ASN A 4 10.50 -5.70 12.92
C ASN A 4 9.67 -4.51 13.42
N VAL A 5 9.72 -3.39 12.70
CA VAL A 5 8.85 -2.24 12.96
C VAL A 5 7.47 -2.57 12.39
N VAL A 6 6.48 -2.71 13.26
CA VAL A 6 5.07 -2.83 12.87
C VAL A 6 4.47 -1.43 12.94
N GLY A 7 4.05 -0.90 11.80
CA GLY A 7 3.40 0.41 11.70
C GLY A 7 2.23 0.34 10.73
N ALA A 8 1.17 1.10 11.01
CA ALA A 8 0.04 1.27 10.12
C ALA A 8 0.08 2.69 9.52
N VAL A 9 -0.16 2.79 8.22
CA VAL A 9 -0.30 4.07 7.51
C VAL A 9 -1.70 4.11 6.92
N GLU A 10 -2.46 5.15 7.27
CA GLU A 10 -3.80 5.35 6.74
C GLU A 10 -3.76 6.09 5.40
N GLY A 11 -4.61 5.67 4.48
CA GLY A 11 -4.74 6.25 3.15
C GLY A 11 -6.09 5.91 2.53
N SER A 12 -6.37 6.47 1.35
CA SER A 12 -7.60 6.19 0.61
C SER A 12 -7.32 5.48 -0.71
N VAL A 13 -8.18 4.52 -1.06
CA VAL A 13 -8.17 3.88 -2.38
C VAL A 13 -8.81 4.86 -3.37
N ARG A 14 -8.08 5.22 -4.44
CA ARG A 14 -8.59 6.12 -5.49
C ARG A 14 -9.16 5.37 -6.68
N ASN A 15 -8.54 4.25 -7.03
CA ASN A 15 -9.03 3.30 -8.02
C ASN A 15 -8.63 1.89 -7.60
N GLU A 16 -9.43 0.91 -8.01
CA GLU A 16 -9.18 -0.49 -7.77
C GLU A 16 -9.54 -1.29 -9.03
N SER A 17 -8.72 -2.28 -9.32
CA SER A 17 -8.95 -3.31 -10.32
C SER A 17 -8.69 -4.67 -9.68
N GLU A 18 -8.96 -5.74 -10.42
CA GLU A 18 -8.62 -7.10 -10.00
C GLU A 18 -7.13 -7.29 -9.67
N HIS A 19 -6.23 -6.54 -10.31
CA HIS A 19 -4.79 -6.77 -10.24
C HIS A 19 -4.03 -5.75 -9.39
N GLY A 20 -4.69 -4.70 -8.91
CA GLY A 20 -4.01 -3.63 -8.20
C GLY A 20 -4.88 -2.41 -7.96
N ALA A 21 -4.29 -1.42 -7.31
CA ALA A 21 -4.96 -0.18 -6.91
C ALA A 21 -4.01 1.01 -6.93
N GLN A 22 -4.58 2.21 -7.03
CA GLN A 22 -3.90 3.46 -6.71
C GLN A 22 -4.35 3.95 -5.34
N LEU A 23 -3.39 4.18 -4.47
CA LEU A 23 -3.58 4.65 -3.11
C LEU A 23 -3.16 6.12 -3.00
N SER A 24 -3.86 6.86 -2.14
CA SER A 24 -3.56 8.24 -1.76
C SER A 24 -3.18 8.29 -0.29
N PHE A 25 -2.06 8.95 0.02
CA PHE A 25 -1.59 9.18 1.38
C PHE A 25 -1.40 10.68 1.63
N GLY A 26 -1.38 11.07 2.92
CA GLY A 26 -0.89 12.39 3.32
C GLY A 26 0.60 12.54 3.00
N ASP A 27 1.37 11.48 3.28
CA ASP A 27 2.77 11.29 2.92
C ASP A 27 3.00 9.81 2.56
N ALA A 28 3.46 9.55 1.33
CA ALA A 28 3.72 8.21 0.82
C ALA A 28 5.18 7.75 0.98
N THR A 29 6.07 8.61 1.50
CA THR A 29 7.50 8.30 1.63
C THR A 29 7.77 7.15 2.60
N GLY A 30 6.95 7.03 3.65
CA GLY A 30 7.04 5.96 4.64
C GLY A 30 6.41 4.62 4.23
N VAL A 31 5.76 4.53 3.06
CA VAL A 31 5.08 3.29 2.63
C VAL A 31 6.12 2.23 2.23
N PRO A 32 6.12 1.04 2.86
CA PRO A 32 7.05 -0.04 2.52
C PRO A 32 6.93 -0.49 1.06
N GLN A 33 7.97 -1.15 0.53
CA GLN A 33 7.94 -1.70 -0.83
C GLN A 33 6.92 -2.85 -0.97
N CYS A 34 6.77 -3.66 0.07
CA CYS A 34 5.78 -4.74 0.18
C CYS A 34 5.04 -4.59 1.51
N PHE A 35 3.71 -4.69 1.50
CA PHE A 35 2.89 -4.57 2.70
C PHE A 35 1.54 -5.28 2.52
N GLU A 36 0.82 -5.45 3.61
CA GLU A 36 -0.56 -5.93 3.60
C GLU A 36 -1.52 -4.73 3.51
N LEU A 37 -2.31 -4.68 2.44
CA LEU A 37 -3.34 -3.66 2.24
C LEU A 37 -4.67 -4.20 2.75
N VAL A 38 -5.26 -3.55 3.75
CA VAL A 38 -6.59 -3.86 4.26
C VAL A 38 -7.61 -2.88 3.67
N VAL A 39 -8.58 -3.39 2.91
CA VAL A 39 -9.70 -2.61 2.36
C VAL A 39 -11.00 -3.27 2.81
N ASN A 40 -11.87 -2.52 3.49
CA ASN A 40 -13.15 -3.03 4.01
C ASN A 40 -13.03 -4.32 4.84
N GLY A 41 -11.94 -4.46 5.61
CA GLY A 41 -11.66 -5.64 6.43
C GLY A 41 -11.05 -6.83 5.69
N ALA A 42 -10.91 -6.76 4.36
CA ALA A 42 -10.22 -7.77 3.55
C ALA A 42 -8.75 -7.38 3.35
N ALA A 43 -7.85 -8.28 3.72
CA ALA A 43 -6.42 -8.09 3.60
C ALA A 43 -5.87 -8.69 2.29
N ARG A 44 -4.97 -7.97 1.63
CA ARG A 44 -4.30 -8.40 0.39
C ARG A 44 -2.83 -8.02 0.42
N ALA A 45 -1.95 -8.94 0.03
CA ALA A 45 -0.54 -8.60 -0.17
C ALA A 45 -0.40 -7.63 -1.35
N ALA A 46 0.35 -6.55 -1.15
CA ALA A 46 0.53 -5.48 -2.12
C ALA A 46 2.01 -5.18 -2.34
N LEU A 47 2.39 -5.04 -3.61
CA LEU A 47 3.73 -4.64 -4.05
C LEU A 47 3.67 -3.27 -4.71
N VAL A 48 4.49 -2.33 -4.24
CA VAL A 48 4.61 -1.01 -4.86
C VAL A 48 5.25 -1.12 -6.24
N ARG A 49 4.55 -0.68 -7.28
CA ARG A 49 5.05 -0.65 -8.67
C ARG A 49 5.57 0.72 -9.06
N TRP A 50 4.97 1.78 -8.52
CA TRP A 50 5.42 3.15 -8.67
C TRP A 50 4.94 3.99 -7.49
N ARG A 51 5.61 5.11 -7.22
CA ARG A 51 5.19 6.08 -6.19
C ARG A 51 5.55 7.52 -6.55
N SER A 52 4.78 8.45 -6.02
CA SER A 52 5.12 9.86 -5.88
C SER A 52 5.08 10.25 -4.40
N ALA A 53 5.20 11.53 -4.06
CA ALA A 53 5.14 11.99 -2.67
C ALA A 53 3.81 11.66 -1.95
N ARG A 54 2.71 11.47 -2.70
CA ARG A 54 1.37 11.22 -2.12
C ARG A 54 0.59 10.09 -2.76
N LEU A 55 1.05 9.57 -3.90
CA LEU A 55 0.36 8.51 -4.63
C LEU A 55 1.23 7.28 -4.71
N VAL A 56 0.61 6.11 -4.57
CA VAL A 56 1.29 4.83 -4.72
C VAL A 56 0.44 3.96 -5.62
N GLY A 57 1.05 3.43 -6.69
CA GLY A 57 0.45 2.35 -7.47
C GLY A 57 0.94 1.01 -6.97
N VAL A 58 0.00 0.12 -6.63
CA VAL A 58 0.31 -1.22 -6.16
C VAL A 58 -0.24 -2.30 -7.09
N GLN A 59 0.46 -3.42 -7.13
CA GLN A 59 -0.01 -4.68 -7.68
C GLN A 59 -0.39 -5.60 -6.52
N PHE A 60 -1.51 -6.31 -6.64
CA PHE A 60 -1.87 -7.38 -5.69
C PHE A 60 -1.06 -8.64 -6.00
N VAL A 61 -0.54 -9.27 -4.96
CA VAL A 61 0.21 -10.51 -5.04
C VAL A 61 -0.69 -11.62 -4.52
N ALA A 62 -0.92 -12.63 -5.35
CA ALA A 62 -1.66 -13.85 -4.99
C ALA A 62 -0.76 -14.82 -4.21
#